data_AF-A0A2U1NF44-F1
#
_entry.id   AF-A0A2U1NF44-F1
#
_cell.length_a   1.000
_cell.length_b   1.000
_cell.length_c   1.000
_cell.angle_alpha   90.00
_cell.angle_beta   90.00
_cell.angle_gamma   90.00
#
_symmetry.space_group_name_H-M   'P 1'
#
loop_
_entity.id
_entity.type
_entity.pdbx_description
1 polymer ?
#
loop_
_entity_poly.entity_id
_entity_poly.type
_entity_poly.pdbx_seq_one_letter_code
_entity_poly.pdbx_strand_id
1 'polypeptide(L)'
;MDWLGGIFEGTSHELSGRQYNRRYEENIIPFGTYSSLSLPEIEDFDRVIAASLADEGKRKPSFNNSRLKEDENLARALHKSLNVESPTRNQNVNWNGNMYQHVPYSTGVRICAGCNRVIGPGRVLSCLGAIWHPECFKCRACNLPITDHEYSLSGNYAYHKSCYKENYGLRCNVCLNFFRTNAAGLIEYKVHPFWAQKYCLFHDRDGTPRCCSCERMEPRDTQYVALNDGRKLCLECLDSAVLDTTDCQPLYHEIQHFFEGLDMKVDQKIPLLLVERQALNEAMDGESNGHHHMPETRGLCLSEEQTVPTVLRQPRIVIGNRVPNMRTELYKLTRHCEVTAILILCGLPRLLTGSILAHEMMHAFLRLKGYPTLRQDVEEGICQVLGHMWLTSQISSISSQDTAPLTVATSSRTGKRSPFEKKLAEFFKHQIESDMSQVYGNGFRAAHRAVLKYGLQNTLHTIRTTGSFPY
;
A
#
# COMPACT_ATOMS: atom_id res chain seq x y z
N MET A 1 -10.31 -23.26 -24.02
CA MET A 1 -11.18 -22.70 -22.97
C MET A 1 -10.70 -23.28 -21.64
N ASP A 2 -9.51 -22.91 -21.16
CA ASP A 2 -8.80 -23.76 -20.16
C ASP A 2 -8.25 -22.96 -18.96
N TRP A 3 -8.73 -21.74 -18.73
CA TRP A 3 -8.23 -20.87 -17.65
C TRP A 3 -9.07 -20.91 -16.36
N LEU A 4 -10.27 -21.49 -16.38
CA LEU A 4 -11.19 -21.52 -15.22
C LEU A 4 -10.85 -22.60 -14.18
N GLY A 5 -10.16 -23.67 -14.57
CA GLY A 5 -9.87 -24.80 -13.68
C GLY A 5 -8.88 -24.49 -12.54
N GLY A 6 -8.01 -23.48 -12.71
CA GLY A 6 -6.93 -23.19 -11.76
C GLY A 6 -7.31 -22.36 -10.52
N ILE A 7 -8.57 -21.96 -10.37
CA ILE A 7 -9.02 -21.06 -9.29
C ILE A 7 -9.57 -21.83 -8.07
N PHE A 8 -9.93 -23.11 -8.24
CA PHE A 8 -10.66 -23.91 -7.23
C PHE A 8 -10.08 -25.31 -6.97
N GLU A 9 -8.75 -25.46 -6.86
CA GLU A 9 -8.15 -26.69 -6.30
C GLU A 9 -7.15 -26.38 -5.19
N GLY A 10 -7.53 -26.69 -3.95
CA GLY A 10 -6.62 -26.73 -2.81
C GLY A 10 -5.94 -28.10 -2.73
N THR A 11 -4.61 -28.12 -2.70
CA THR A 11 -3.83 -29.35 -2.50
C THR A 11 -3.08 -29.32 -1.17
N SER A 12 -3.56 -30.13 -0.24
CA SER A 12 -2.77 -30.59 0.90
C SER A 12 -1.78 -31.66 0.43
N HIS A 13 -0.48 -31.40 0.48
CA HIS A 13 0.52 -32.48 0.54
C HIS A 13 1.83 -32.06 1.23
N GLU A 14 2.43 -33.03 1.91
CA GLU A 14 3.63 -32.88 2.74
C GLU A 14 4.88 -32.58 1.91
N LEU A 15 5.73 -31.66 2.39
CA LEU A 15 7.00 -31.34 1.76
C LEU A 15 8.17 -32.05 2.43
N SER A 16 8.62 -33.12 1.79
CA SER A 16 9.98 -33.67 1.95
C SER A 16 11.01 -32.59 1.63
N GLY A 17 11.93 -32.34 2.56
CA GLY A 17 12.86 -31.21 2.45
C GLY A 17 14.05 -31.46 1.52
N ARG A 18 14.52 -30.38 0.87
CA ARG A 18 15.95 -30.12 0.64
C ARG A 18 16.22 -28.63 0.50
N GLN A 19 17.33 -28.20 1.09
CA GLN A 19 17.70 -26.79 1.26
C GLN A 19 18.28 -26.20 -0.03
N TYR A 20 18.00 -24.92 -0.29
CA TYR A 20 19.03 -23.97 -0.74
C TYR A 20 18.71 -22.57 -0.19
N ASN A 21 19.74 -21.88 0.30
CA ASN A 21 19.59 -20.86 1.34
C ASN A 21 20.07 -19.48 0.88
N ARG A 22 19.22 -18.44 0.92
CA ARG A 22 19.63 -17.03 1.05
C ARG A 22 18.45 -16.12 1.44
N ARG A 23 18.33 -15.80 2.73
CA ARG A 23 17.60 -14.62 3.22
C ARG A 23 18.54 -13.79 4.09
N TYR A 24 18.40 -12.47 4.00
CA TYR A 24 18.74 -11.53 5.07
C TYR A 24 17.43 -10.84 5.43
N GLU A 25 16.94 -11.07 6.64
CA GLU A 25 15.78 -10.40 7.21
C GLU A 25 16.26 -9.46 8.32
N GLU A 26 15.83 -8.19 8.29
CA GLU A 26 16.04 -7.24 9.39
C GLU A 26 14.71 -7.06 10.14
N ASN A 27 14.75 -7.28 11.46
CA ASN A 27 13.57 -7.19 12.31
C ASN A 27 13.10 -5.74 12.46
N ILE A 28 11.85 -5.47 12.09
CA ILE A 28 11.16 -4.19 12.31
C ILE A 28 9.97 -4.43 13.25
N ILE A 29 9.88 -3.67 14.34
CA ILE A 29 8.71 -3.65 15.23
C ILE A 29 7.86 -2.42 14.85
N PRO A 30 6.67 -2.59 14.24
CA PRO A 30 5.70 -1.51 14.11
C PRO A 30 4.93 -1.36 15.43
N PHE A 31 5.00 -0.19 16.06
CA PHE A 31 4.22 0.06 17.28
C PHE A 31 2.79 0.47 16.93
N GLY A 32 1.82 -0.33 17.40
CA GLY A 32 0.40 0.03 17.40
C GLY A 32 0.08 1.09 18.46
N THR A 33 -1.05 1.75 18.28
CA THR A 33 -1.55 2.84 19.13
C THR A 33 -1.80 2.44 20.58
N TYR A 34 -1.20 3.18 21.52
CA TYR A 34 -1.75 3.47 22.85
C TYR A 34 -1.42 4.92 23.24
N SER A 35 -2.27 5.54 24.06
CA SER A 35 -2.26 6.98 24.41
C SER A 35 -2.16 7.22 25.92
N SER A 36 -2.24 8.49 26.35
CA SER A 36 -1.97 9.08 27.69
C SER A 36 -0.48 9.33 27.97
N LEU A 37 -0.02 10.45 28.55
CA LEU A 37 -0.60 11.53 29.39
C LEU A 37 0.07 12.91 29.05
N SER A 38 -0.36 14.11 29.47
CA SER A 38 -1.66 14.74 29.80
C SER A 38 -1.43 16.20 30.28
N LEU A 39 -2.08 17.25 29.73
CA LEU A 39 -2.24 18.63 30.29
C LEU A 39 -3.03 19.55 29.32
N PRO A 40 -3.73 20.61 29.79
CA PRO A 40 -5.12 20.55 30.27
C PRO A 40 -6.10 21.31 29.33
N GLU A 41 -7.31 21.61 29.84
CA GLU A 41 -8.45 22.29 29.20
C GLU A 41 -9.34 21.40 28.32
N ILE A 42 -10.43 20.89 28.92
CA ILE A 42 -11.85 20.92 28.48
C ILE A 42 -12.66 20.23 29.59
N GLU A 43 -13.17 21.01 30.54
CA GLU A 43 -14.14 20.54 31.54
C GLU A 43 -15.55 20.59 30.95
N ASP A 44 -16.00 19.51 30.28
CA ASP A 44 -17.46 19.28 30.10
C ASP A 44 -17.87 17.84 29.72
N PHE A 45 -16.94 16.96 29.31
CA PHE A 45 -17.32 15.65 28.76
C PHE A 45 -17.54 14.52 29.79
N ASP A 46 -16.93 14.60 30.97
CA ASP A 46 -16.95 13.51 31.97
C ASP A 46 -18.30 13.32 32.69
N ARG A 47 -19.24 14.26 32.58
CA ARG A 47 -20.59 14.11 33.16
C ARG A 47 -21.49 13.14 32.40
N VAL A 48 -21.18 12.83 31.14
CA VAL A 48 -22.06 11.99 30.30
C VAL A 48 -21.82 10.49 30.52
N ILE A 49 -20.58 10.08 30.76
CA ILE A 49 -20.22 8.65 30.91
C ILE A 49 -20.60 8.11 32.30
N ALA A 50 -20.54 8.96 33.35
CA ALA A 50 -20.89 8.57 34.72
C ALA A 50 -22.37 8.16 34.90
N ALA A 51 -23.26 8.55 33.98
CA ALA A 51 -24.68 8.19 34.01
C ALA A 51 -24.98 6.78 33.47
N SER A 52 -24.07 6.18 32.68
CA SER A 52 -24.32 4.90 31.98
C SER A 52 -23.76 3.65 32.68
N LEU A 53 -23.06 3.81 33.80
CA LEU A 53 -22.43 2.70 34.55
C LEU A 53 -23.16 2.32 35.85
N ALA A 54 -24.37 2.87 36.07
CA ALA A 54 -25.18 2.59 37.26
C ALA A 54 -26.10 1.37 37.12
N ASP A 55 -26.30 0.83 35.91
CA ASP A 55 -27.25 -0.24 35.65
C ASP A 55 -26.67 -1.32 34.72
N GLU A 56 -26.01 -2.33 35.31
CA GLU A 56 -26.14 -3.74 34.91
C GLU A 56 -25.40 -4.66 35.91
N GLY A 57 -26.15 -5.12 36.91
CA GLY A 57 -25.67 -6.08 37.90
C GLY A 57 -25.87 -7.53 37.48
N LYS A 58 -24.83 -8.35 37.71
CA LYS A 58 -24.85 -9.83 37.85
C LYS A 58 -24.93 -10.68 36.56
N ARG A 59 -23.77 -11.23 36.16
CA ARG A 59 -23.53 -12.68 35.94
C ARG A 59 -22.02 -12.96 35.78
N LYS A 60 -21.47 -13.91 36.55
CA LYS A 60 -20.10 -14.43 36.37
C LYS A 60 -20.13 -15.80 35.68
N PRO A 61 -19.19 -16.09 34.76
CA PRO A 61 -18.63 -17.43 34.59
C PRO A 61 -17.21 -17.50 35.18
N SER A 62 -16.86 -18.66 35.74
CA SER A 62 -15.52 -18.93 36.27
C SER A 62 -14.53 -19.16 35.13
N PHE A 63 -13.37 -18.50 35.17
CA PHE A 63 -12.26 -18.74 34.24
C PHE A 63 -11.09 -19.42 34.94
N ASN A 64 -10.50 -20.42 34.26
CA ASN A 64 -9.64 -21.42 34.89
C ASN A 64 -8.16 -20.94 34.96
N ASN A 65 -7.65 -20.78 36.18
CA ASN A 65 -6.35 -20.13 36.46
C ASN A 65 -5.11 -20.92 36.01
N SER A 66 -5.25 -22.18 35.57
CA SER A 66 -4.14 -22.98 35.05
C SER A 66 -3.66 -22.51 33.67
N ARG A 67 -4.60 -22.22 32.77
CA ARG A 67 -4.32 -21.98 31.34
C ARG A 67 -3.50 -20.70 31.12
N LEU A 68 -3.83 -19.63 31.86
CA LEU A 68 -3.08 -18.37 31.84
C LEU A 68 -1.62 -18.55 32.26
N LYS A 69 -1.33 -19.50 33.16
CA LYS A 69 0.02 -19.76 33.67
C LYS A 69 0.83 -20.63 32.72
N GLU A 70 0.17 -21.45 31.91
CA GLU A 70 0.79 -22.18 30.79
C GLU A 70 1.11 -21.23 29.63
N ASP A 71 0.19 -20.35 29.25
CA ASP A 71 0.40 -19.33 28.21
C ASP A 71 1.52 -18.35 28.58
N GLU A 72 1.60 -17.89 29.84
CA GLU A 72 2.68 -17.01 30.31
C GLU A 72 4.06 -17.71 30.31
N ASN A 73 4.08 -19.03 30.58
CA ASN A 73 5.31 -19.82 30.54
C ASN A 73 5.73 -20.20 29.12
N LEU A 74 4.77 -20.42 28.21
CA LEU A 74 5.02 -20.59 26.78
C LEU A 74 5.57 -19.29 26.17
N ALA A 75 4.99 -18.14 26.51
CA ALA A 75 5.51 -16.82 26.12
C ALA A 75 6.96 -16.60 26.62
N ARG A 76 7.25 -16.93 27.89
CA ARG A 76 8.63 -16.87 28.43
C ARG A 76 9.60 -17.85 27.76
N ALA A 77 9.15 -19.04 27.36
CA ALA A 77 9.96 -20.02 26.64
C ALA A 77 10.30 -19.53 25.22
N LEU A 78 9.31 -19.01 24.47
CA LEU A 78 9.51 -18.42 23.15
C LEU A 78 10.47 -17.22 23.20
N HIS A 79 10.35 -16.36 24.21
CA HIS A 79 11.24 -15.21 24.40
C HIS A 79 12.71 -15.61 24.70
N LYS A 80 12.93 -16.78 25.32
CA LYS A 80 14.27 -17.32 25.60
C LYS A 80 14.90 -17.99 24.38
N SER A 81 14.10 -18.55 23.48
CA SER A 81 14.56 -19.28 22.29
C SER A 81 14.94 -18.37 21.12
N LEU A 82 14.50 -17.11 21.12
CA LEU A 82 14.81 -16.12 20.08
C LEU A 82 16.13 -15.36 20.30
N ASN A 83 16.88 -15.69 21.35
CA ASN A 83 18.14 -15.00 21.69
C ASN A 83 19.34 -15.60 20.93
N VAL A 84 19.29 -15.53 19.60
CA VAL A 84 20.43 -15.74 18.70
C VAL A 84 20.99 -14.38 18.31
N GLU A 85 22.30 -14.21 18.39
CA GLU A 85 22.96 -12.90 18.29
C GLU A 85 22.62 -12.15 17.00
N SER A 86 22.10 -10.94 17.15
CA SER A 86 21.70 -10.06 16.05
C SER A 86 22.91 -9.41 15.36
N PRO A 87 22.78 -8.95 14.09
CA PRO A 87 23.82 -8.16 13.42
C PRO A 87 24.21 -6.93 14.24
N THR A 88 25.48 -6.50 14.13
CA THR A 88 26.12 -5.56 15.05
C THR A 88 25.31 -4.28 15.33
N ARG A 89 24.84 -4.18 16.58
CA ARG A 89 24.25 -2.99 17.20
C ARG A 89 25.05 -1.73 16.86
N ASN A 90 24.38 -0.68 16.39
CA ASN A 90 24.97 0.64 16.13
C ASN A 90 25.63 1.18 17.42
N GLN A 91 26.96 1.33 17.39
CA GLN A 91 27.75 1.87 18.50
C GLN A 91 28.34 3.23 18.09
N ASN A 92 27.70 4.30 18.56
CA ASN A 92 28.37 5.60 18.66
C ASN A 92 29.36 5.52 19.82
N VAL A 93 30.65 5.55 19.51
CA VAL A 93 31.70 5.56 20.53
C VAL A 93 32.00 7.01 20.90
N ASN A 94 31.71 7.39 22.13
CA ASN A 94 32.11 8.67 22.71
C ASN A 94 33.28 8.43 23.69
N TRP A 95 34.39 9.12 23.50
CA TRP A 95 35.58 9.02 24.34
C TRP A 95 35.65 10.18 25.34
N ASN A 96 35.29 9.93 26.60
CA ASN A 96 35.36 10.91 27.70
C ASN A 96 36.79 11.14 28.23
N GLY A 97 37.82 11.02 27.39
CA GLY A 97 39.23 11.11 27.78
C GLY A 97 40.08 11.72 26.67
N ASN A 98 41.26 12.23 27.03
CA ASN A 98 42.16 12.88 26.07
C ASN A 98 42.60 11.88 24.99
N MET A 99 42.06 12.04 23.78
CA MET A 99 42.22 11.13 22.63
C MET A 99 43.69 10.91 22.24
N TYR A 100 44.55 11.87 22.56
CA TYR A 100 46.00 11.76 22.40
C TYR A 100 46.66 11.47 23.75
N GLN A 101 47.05 10.22 23.97
CA GLN A 101 47.93 9.89 25.09
C GLN A 101 49.38 10.28 24.75
N HIS A 102 49.94 11.20 25.53
CA HIS A 102 51.40 11.33 25.67
C HIS A 102 51.84 10.40 26.79
N VAL A 103 52.70 9.42 26.48
CA VAL A 103 53.08 8.37 27.42
C VAL A 103 54.59 8.41 27.68
N PRO A 104 55.06 8.42 28.94
CA PRO A 104 56.47 8.27 29.25
C PRO A 104 57.03 6.92 28.77
N TYR A 105 58.34 6.88 28.52
CA TYR A 105 59.08 5.72 28.03
C TYR A 105 58.66 4.41 28.70
N SER A 106 57.93 3.58 27.96
CA SER A 106 57.49 2.24 28.37
C SER A 106 58.10 1.21 27.42
N THR A 107 58.74 0.18 27.96
CA THR A 107 59.66 -0.74 27.26
C THR A 107 59.00 -1.81 26.37
N GLY A 108 57.75 -1.61 25.95
CA GLY A 108 57.02 -2.51 25.06
C GLY A 108 56.92 -1.99 23.63
N VAL A 109 57.25 -2.83 22.64
CA VAL A 109 57.09 -2.51 21.21
C VAL A 109 55.61 -2.38 20.87
N ARG A 110 55.16 -1.17 20.52
CA ARG A 110 53.78 -0.89 20.08
C ARG A 110 53.71 -0.97 18.57
N ILE A 111 52.84 -1.80 18.02
CA ILE A 111 52.66 -1.95 16.56
C ILE A 111 51.35 -1.28 16.14
N CYS A 112 51.38 -0.46 15.09
CA CYS A 112 50.19 0.19 14.55
C CYS A 112 49.33 -0.80 13.76
N ALA A 113 48.08 -1.00 14.19
CA ALA A 113 47.14 -1.90 13.50
C ALA A 113 46.77 -1.48 12.06
N GLY A 114 46.97 -0.20 11.71
CA GLY A 114 46.67 0.30 10.36
C GLY A 114 47.82 0.18 9.35
N CYS A 115 49.07 -0.02 9.79
CA CYS A 115 50.22 -0.08 8.88
C CYS A 115 51.31 -1.12 9.27
N ASN A 116 51.10 -1.87 10.34
CA ASN A 116 52.00 -2.89 10.90
C ASN A 116 53.45 -2.42 11.16
N ARG A 117 53.66 -1.12 11.37
CA ARG A 117 54.96 -0.54 11.75
C ARG A 117 54.98 -0.20 13.22
N VAL A 118 56.18 -0.21 13.81
CA VAL A 118 56.40 0.19 15.21
C VAL A 118 56.05 1.68 15.38
N ILE A 119 55.29 1.98 16.42
CA ILE A 119 54.92 3.34 16.82
C ILE A 119 56.04 3.89 17.70
N GLY A 120 56.71 4.95 17.23
CA GLY A 120 57.75 5.64 17.98
C GLY A 120 57.23 6.48 19.16
N PRO A 121 58.13 7.13 19.93
CA PRO A 121 57.73 8.04 20.99
C PRO A 121 56.97 9.24 20.41
N GLY A 122 55.71 9.42 20.80
CA GLY A 122 54.84 10.46 20.27
C GLY A 122 53.37 10.26 20.66
N ARG A 123 52.47 11.00 20.00
CA ARG A 123 51.02 10.87 20.20
C ARG A 123 50.52 9.57 19.57
N VAL A 124 49.79 8.77 20.36
CA VAL A 124 49.19 7.50 19.92
C VAL A 124 47.67 7.53 20.12
N LEU A 125 46.93 6.84 19.25
CA LEU A 125 45.50 6.59 19.42
C LEU A 125 45.31 5.15 19.90
N SER A 126 44.45 4.94 20.90
CA SER A 126 44.05 3.61 21.37
C SER A 126 42.54 3.43 21.16
N CYS A 127 42.19 2.73 20.08
CA CYS A 127 40.82 2.61 19.59
C CYS A 127 40.59 1.17 19.10
N LEU A 128 39.37 0.64 19.29
CA LEU A 128 39.00 -0.72 18.87
C LEU A 128 39.87 -1.84 19.46
N GLY A 129 40.35 -1.66 20.70
CA GLY A 129 41.26 -2.61 21.36
C GLY A 129 42.68 -2.64 20.79
N ALA A 130 43.02 -1.73 19.88
CA ALA A 130 44.31 -1.67 19.19
C ALA A 130 44.93 -0.27 19.24
N ILE A 131 46.23 -0.18 18.95
CA ILE A 131 46.99 1.07 18.92
C ILE A 131 47.22 1.49 17.46
N TRP A 132 47.07 2.78 17.17
CA TRP A 132 47.17 3.36 15.84
C TRP A 132 48.04 4.61 15.87
N HIS A 133 48.77 4.87 14.78
CA HIS A 133 49.20 6.24 14.49
C HIS A 133 47.95 7.10 14.22
N PRO A 134 47.94 8.40 14.61
CA PRO A 134 46.87 9.33 14.26
C PRO A 134 46.53 9.32 12.76
N GLU A 135 47.55 9.34 11.90
CA GLU A 135 47.40 9.28 10.44
C GLU A 135 46.89 7.94 9.90
N CYS A 136 46.98 6.85 10.67
CA CYS A 136 46.56 5.51 10.25
C CYS A 136 45.13 5.16 10.65
N PHE A 137 44.52 5.86 11.61
CA PHE A 137 43.13 5.65 11.98
C PHE A 137 42.23 6.46 11.04
N LYS A 138 41.90 5.85 9.88
CA LYS A 138 41.22 6.51 8.77
C LYS A 138 39.76 6.08 8.63
N CYS A 139 38.92 7.02 8.23
CA CYS A 139 37.55 6.75 7.84
C CYS A 139 37.50 5.91 6.57
N ARG A 140 36.77 4.78 6.61
CA ARG A 140 36.68 3.83 5.49
C ARG A 140 36.00 4.42 4.24
N ALA A 141 35.21 5.49 4.38
CA ALA A 141 34.51 6.13 3.26
C ALA A 141 35.37 7.14 2.51
N CYS A 142 36.03 8.07 3.21
CA CYS A 142 36.79 9.18 2.60
C CYS A 142 38.32 8.97 2.63
N ASN A 143 38.82 7.95 3.34
CA ASN A 143 40.25 7.65 3.55
C ASN A 143 41.07 8.77 4.24
N LEU A 144 40.40 9.78 4.82
CA LEU A 144 41.00 10.80 5.67
C LEU A 144 41.10 10.31 7.13
N PRO A 145 42.10 10.77 7.91
CA PRO A 145 42.19 10.49 9.35
C PRO A 145 40.93 10.91 10.11
N ILE A 146 40.55 10.14 11.13
CA ILE A 146 39.52 10.52 12.10
C ILE A 146 40.21 11.22 13.27
N THR A 147 40.05 12.54 13.33
CA THR A 147 40.56 13.40 14.41
C THR A 147 39.51 13.71 15.48
N ASP A 148 38.25 13.34 15.23
CA ASP A 148 37.12 13.62 16.12
C ASP A 148 37.09 12.65 17.30
N HIS A 149 36.72 13.15 18.49
CA HIS A 149 36.58 12.34 19.70
C HIS A 149 35.41 11.35 19.65
N GLU A 150 34.51 11.50 18.68
CA GLU A 150 33.37 10.62 18.49
C GLU A 150 33.31 10.13 17.04
N TYR A 151 33.17 8.82 16.87
CA TYR A 151 33.10 8.17 15.55
C TYR A 151 32.06 7.05 15.55
N SER A 152 31.68 6.61 14.35
CA SER A 152 30.69 5.55 14.14
C SER A 152 31.36 4.31 13.55
N LEU A 153 30.84 3.13 13.88
CA LEU A 153 31.38 1.83 13.47
C LEU A 153 30.39 1.04 12.64
N SER A 154 30.88 0.44 11.54
CA SER A 154 30.17 -0.61 10.81
C SER A 154 31.06 -1.85 10.76
N GLY A 155 30.74 -2.86 11.56
CA GLY A 155 31.65 -3.98 11.83
C GLY A 155 33.00 -3.48 12.37
N ASN A 156 34.09 -3.88 11.72
CA ASN A 156 35.46 -3.48 12.10
C ASN A 156 35.94 -2.17 11.45
N TYR A 157 35.08 -1.44 10.74
CA TYR A 157 35.46 -0.21 10.03
C TYR A 157 34.96 1.04 10.75
N ALA A 158 35.88 1.99 10.98
CA ALA A 158 35.58 3.31 11.53
C ALA A 158 35.21 4.31 10.43
N TYR A 159 34.32 5.23 10.77
CA TYR A 159 33.81 6.29 9.91
C TYR A 159 33.67 7.59 10.70
N HIS A 160 33.92 8.75 10.07
CA HIS A 160 33.43 10.03 10.60
C HIS A 160 31.90 9.95 10.76
N LYS A 161 31.34 10.62 11.77
CA LYS A 161 29.87 10.66 11.99
C LYS A 161 29.11 11.15 10.76
N SER A 162 29.65 12.14 10.05
CA SER A 162 29.13 12.65 8.77
C SER A 162 29.13 11.58 7.69
N CYS A 163 30.29 10.99 7.37
CA CYS A 163 30.41 9.98 6.33
C CYS A 163 29.61 8.69 6.63
N TYR A 164 29.49 8.31 7.91
CA TYR A 164 28.60 7.22 8.32
C TYR A 164 27.14 7.56 8.03
N LYS A 165 26.70 8.76 8.42
CA LYS A 165 25.34 9.25 8.15
C LYS A 165 25.09 9.39 6.65
N GLU A 166 26.07 9.78 5.85
CA GLU A 166 25.91 9.90 4.40
C GLU A 166 25.67 8.55 3.71
N ASN A 167 26.41 7.52 4.14
CA ASN A 167 26.33 6.17 3.57
C ASN A 167 25.17 5.33 4.12
N TYR A 168 24.92 5.40 5.43
CA TYR A 168 23.99 4.52 6.16
C TYR A 168 22.77 5.26 6.75
N GLY A 169 22.74 6.59 6.67
CA GLY A 169 21.64 7.39 7.19
C GLY A 169 20.37 7.22 6.35
N LEU A 170 19.28 6.84 7.03
CA LEU A 170 17.96 6.76 6.45
C LEU A 170 17.50 8.16 5.99
N ARG A 171 17.11 8.26 4.72
CA ARG A 171 16.58 9.47 4.08
C ARG A 171 15.07 9.35 3.87
N CYS A 172 14.38 10.48 3.94
CA CYS A 172 12.97 10.60 3.61
C CYS A 172 12.76 10.51 2.09
N ASN A 173 11.88 9.62 1.62
CA ASN A 173 11.51 9.50 0.21
C ASN A 173 10.66 10.67 -0.33
N VAL A 174 10.41 11.71 0.47
CA VAL A 174 9.66 12.91 0.08
C VAL A 174 10.60 14.11 0.01
N CYS A 175 11.19 14.52 1.14
CA CYS A 175 12.09 15.69 1.16
C CYS A 175 13.57 15.38 0.94
N LEU A 176 13.96 14.11 0.71
CA LEU A 176 15.33 13.61 0.52
C LEU A 176 16.32 13.82 1.68
N ASN A 177 15.94 14.61 2.68
CA ASN A 177 16.72 14.84 3.89
C ASN A 177 16.81 13.57 4.75
N PHE A 178 17.87 13.48 5.54
CA PHE A 178 17.96 12.49 6.62
C PHE A 178 16.84 12.70 7.64
N PHE A 179 16.28 11.60 8.15
CA PHE A 179 15.35 11.69 9.27
C PHE A 179 16.02 12.34 10.49
N ARG A 180 15.26 13.14 11.22
CA ARG A 180 15.72 13.78 12.44
C ARG A 180 15.64 12.80 13.60
N THR A 181 16.59 12.95 14.51
CA THR A 181 16.60 12.27 15.79
C THR A 181 15.80 13.09 16.80
N ASN A 182 14.92 12.46 17.58
CA ASN A 182 14.18 13.09 18.66
C ASN A 182 15.07 13.35 19.90
N ALA A 183 14.52 13.99 20.93
CA ALA A 183 15.26 14.29 22.17
C ALA A 183 15.77 13.04 22.91
N ALA A 184 15.18 11.86 22.68
CA ALA A 184 15.58 10.58 23.25
C ALA A 184 16.65 9.83 22.43
N GLY A 185 17.17 10.42 21.35
CA GLY A 185 18.18 9.77 20.50
C GLY A 185 17.60 8.79 19.46
N LEU A 186 16.28 8.71 19.30
CA LEU A 186 15.60 7.80 18.37
C LEU A 186 15.19 8.50 17.07
N ILE A 187 15.13 7.74 15.96
CA ILE A 187 14.72 8.25 14.65
C ILE A 187 13.24 7.97 14.44
N GLU A 188 12.45 9.02 14.23
CA GLU A 188 11.01 8.92 13.96
C GLU A 188 10.68 9.14 12.49
N TYR A 189 9.93 8.21 11.90
CA TYR A 189 9.41 8.29 10.53
C TYR A 189 8.14 7.46 10.40
N LYS A 190 7.34 7.77 9.38
CA LYS A 190 6.21 6.94 8.95
C LYS A 190 6.56 6.17 7.69
N VAL A 191 5.80 5.11 7.45
CA VAL A 191 5.94 4.22 6.30
C VAL A 191 4.58 4.09 5.64
N HIS A 192 4.51 4.19 4.31
CA HIS A 192 3.30 3.83 3.59
C HIS A 192 3.05 2.31 3.76
N PRO A 193 1.89 1.86 4.30
CA PRO A 193 1.66 0.46 4.67
C PRO A 193 2.01 -0.54 3.56
N PHE A 194 1.53 -0.30 2.34
CA PHE A 194 1.83 -1.15 1.18
C PHE A 194 3.14 -0.81 0.45
N TRP A 195 3.37 0.46 0.07
CA TRP A 195 4.51 0.82 -0.78
C TRP A 195 5.87 0.86 -0.08
N ALA A 196 5.91 0.76 1.25
CA ALA A 196 7.10 0.91 2.08
C ALA A 196 7.84 2.27 1.93
N GLN A 197 7.20 3.28 1.34
CA GLN A 197 7.73 4.65 1.22
C GLN A 197 7.93 5.24 2.62
N LYS A 198 9.17 5.58 3.00
CA LYS A 198 9.52 6.12 4.32
C LYS A 198 9.49 7.65 4.26
N TYR A 199 8.71 8.32 5.11
CA TYR A 199 8.55 9.77 5.10
C TYR A 199 8.51 10.42 6.49
N CYS A 200 8.89 11.70 6.56
CA CYS A 200 8.90 12.47 7.79
C CYS A 200 7.47 12.72 8.29
N LEU A 201 7.25 12.70 9.61
CA LEU A 201 5.96 12.98 10.25
C LEU A 201 5.34 14.33 9.84
N PHE A 202 6.18 15.31 9.48
CA PHE A 202 5.74 16.62 8.99
C PHE A 202 4.90 16.54 7.70
N HIS A 203 5.17 15.56 6.82
CA HIS A 203 4.50 15.45 5.52
C HIS A 203 3.03 14.98 5.61
N ASP A 204 2.57 14.53 6.78
CA ASP A 204 1.13 14.31 7.01
C ASP A 204 0.35 15.61 7.26
N ARG A 205 1.04 16.73 7.52
CA ARG A 205 0.41 18.01 7.94
C ARG A 205 0.81 19.21 7.07
N ASP A 206 1.84 19.09 6.25
CA ASP A 206 2.35 20.19 5.41
C ASP A 206 1.65 20.32 4.05
N GLY A 207 0.63 19.49 3.78
CA GLY A 207 -0.08 19.48 2.51
C GLY A 207 0.66 18.80 1.36
N THR A 208 1.72 18.01 1.63
CA THR A 208 2.41 17.20 0.62
C THR A 208 1.39 16.37 -0.18
N PRO A 209 1.24 16.59 -1.49
CA PRO A 209 0.23 15.89 -2.28
C PRO A 209 0.49 14.40 -2.36
N ARG A 210 -0.59 13.63 -2.51
CA ARG A 210 -0.54 12.18 -2.74
C ARG A 210 -1.05 11.87 -4.15
N CYS A 211 -0.55 10.79 -4.73
CA CYS A 211 -1.11 10.24 -5.96
C CYS A 211 -2.52 9.72 -5.64
N CYS A 212 -3.57 10.18 -6.35
CA CYS A 212 -4.95 9.75 -6.10
C CYS A 212 -5.17 8.25 -6.37
N SER A 213 -4.22 7.60 -7.05
CA SER A 213 -4.31 6.19 -7.43
C SER A 213 -3.42 5.29 -6.57
N CYS A 214 -2.15 5.62 -6.30
CA CYS A 214 -1.28 4.78 -5.48
C CYS A 214 -0.95 5.32 -4.09
N GLU A 215 -1.52 6.46 -3.68
CA GLU A 215 -1.46 7.06 -2.33
C GLU A 215 -0.07 7.46 -1.80
N ARG A 216 0.99 7.13 -2.54
CA ARG A 216 2.36 7.64 -2.35
C ARG A 216 2.36 9.16 -2.37
N MET A 217 3.13 9.74 -1.44
CA MET A 217 3.39 11.18 -1.37
C MET A 217 4.34 11.60 -2.49
N GLU A 218 4.14 12.79 -3.05
CA GLU A 218 4.95 13.45 -4.09
C GLU A 218 6.38 13.77 -3.59
N PRO A 219 7.43 13.10 -4.10
CA PRO A 219 8.82 13.46 -3.81
C PRO A 219 9.20 14.82 -4.37
N ARG A 220 9.98 15.62 -3.61
CA ARG A 220 10.37 17.00 -3.95
C ARG A 220 11.28 17.14 -5.18
N ASP A 221 11.94 16.06 -5.57
CA ASP A 221 12.74 15.93 -6.79
C ASP A 221 11.94 15.48 -8.02
N THR A 222 10.63 15.23 -7.83
CA THR A 222 9.70 14.86 -8.90
C THR A 222 8.52 15.83 -8.93
N GLN A 223 7.74 15.80 -10.01
CA GLN A 223 6.50 16.55 -10.10
C GLN A 223 5.38 15.61 -10.52
N TYR A 224 4.34 15.52 -9.69
CA TYR A 224 3.12 14.81 -10.02
C TYR A 224 2.27 15.67 -10.95
N VAL A 225 1.56 15.00 -11.86
CA VAL A 225 0.74 15.62 -12.88
C VAL A 225 -0.65 15.89 -12.32
N ALA A 226 -1.07 17.15 -12.35
CA ALA A 226 -2.41 17.55 -11.94
C ALA A 226 -3.44 17.26 -13.03
N LEU A 227 -4.61 16.77 -12.64
CA LEU A 227 -5.82 16.66 -13.45
C LEU A 227 -6.68 17.94 -13.30
N ASN A 228 -7.66 18.11 -14.18
CA ASN A 228 -8.60 19.25 -14.17
C ASN A 228 -9.33 19.41 -12.82
N ASP A 229 -9.69 18.30 -12.17
CA ASP A 229 -10.42 18.26 -10.89
C ASP A 229 -9.51 18.40 -9.64
N GLY A 230 -8.26 18.82 -9.83
CA GLY A 230 -7.28 19.05 -8.77
C GLY A 230 -6.63 17.78 -8.21
N ARG A 231 -7.02 16.57 -8.65
CA ARG A 231 -6.26 15.35 -8.31
C ARG A 231 -4.85 15.39 -8.89
N LYS A 232 -3.93 14.65 -8.27
CA LYS A 232 -2.57 14.44 -8.78
C LYS A 232 -2.30 12.97 -9.05
N LEU A 233 -1.61 12.68 -10.16
CA LEU A 233 -1.03 11.37 -10.45
C LEU A 233 0.50 11.42 -10.45
N CYS A 234 1.13 10.38 -9.89
CA CYS A 234 2.54 10.11 -10.17
C CYS A 234 2.71 9.59 -11.61
N LEU A 235 3.92 9.76 -12.16
CA LEU A 235 4.23 9.39 -13.55
C LEU A 235 3.94 7.90 -13.84
N GLU A 236 4.34 7.00 -12.94
CA GLU A 236 4.10 5.54 -13.09
C GLU A 236 2.59 5.17 -13.13
N CYS A 237 1.72 5.95 -12.45
CA CYS A 237 0.27 5.77 -12.56
C CYS A 237 -0.31 6.44 -13.83
N LEU A 238 0.30 7.54 -14.29
CA LEU A 238 -0.11 8.25 -15.49
C LEU A 238 0.12 7.42 -16.76
N ASP A 239 1.20 6.63 -16.80
CA ASP A 239 1.56 5.78 -17.94
C ASP A 239 0.45 4.78 -18.36
N SER A 240 -0.43 4.41 -17.42
CA SER A 240 -1.58 3.53 -17.65
C SER A 240 -2.94 4.21 -17.44
N ALA A 241 -2.99 5.55 -17.27
CA ALA A 241 -4.22 6.26 -16.97
C ALA A 241 -5.19 6.31 -18.16
N VAL A 242 -6.46 5.98 -17.92
CA VAL A 242 -7.54 6.07 -18.90
C VAL A 242 -8.13 7.48 -18.86
N LEU A 243 -7.99 8.23 -19.96
CA LEU A 243 -8.29 9.67 -19.98
C LEU A 243 -9.66 10.00 -20.59
N ASP A 244 -10.09 9.28 -21.62
CA ASP A 244 -11.37 9.52 -22.29
C ASP A 244 -12.15 8.22 -22.55
N THR A 245 -13.42 8.37 -22.93
CA THR A 245 -14.33 7.24 -23.20
C THR A 245 -13.83 6.32 -24.33
N THR A 246 -13.03 6.83 -25.27
CA THR A 246 -12.45 6.04 -26.38
C THR A 246 -11.29 5.19 -25.88
N ASP A 247 -10.38 5.76 -25.08
CA ASP A 247 -9.31 5.04 -24.39
C ASP A 247 -9.88 3.92 -23.46
N CYS A 248 -11.12 4.07 -22.98
CA CYS A 248 -11.80 3.08 -22.12
C CYS A 248 -12.51 1.93 -22.86
N GLN A 249 -12.84 2.05 -24.15
CA GLN A 249 -13.60 1.00 -24.88
C GLN A 249 -12.93 -0.39 -24.90
N PRO A 250 -11.60 -0.52 -25.11
CA PRO A 250 -10.96 -1.84 -25.09
C PRO A 250 -11.09 -2.53 -23.74
N LEU A 251 -10.97 -1.77 -22.65
CA LEU A 251 -11.15 -2.26 -21.29
C LEU A 251 -12.61 -2.68 -21.05
N TYR A 252 -13.60 -1.95 -21.56
CA TYR A 252 -15.00 -2.34 -21.46
C TYR A 252 -15.28 -3.70 -22.12
N HIS A 253 -14.75 -3.94 -23.31
CA HIS A 253 -14.87 -5.24 -23.97
C HIS A 253 -14.15 -6.37 -23.22
N GLU A 254 -13.02 -6.09 -22.57
CA GLU A 254 -12.37 -7.05 -21.67
C GLU A 254 -13.24 -7.38 -20.44
N ILE A 255 -13.96 -6.39 -19.86
CA ILE A 255 -14.92 -6.65 -18.77
C ILE A 255 -16.11 -7.47 -19.27
N GLN A 256 -16.65 -7.17 -20.46
CA GLN A 256 -17.72 -7.96 -21.06
C GLN A 256 -17.31 -9.43 -21.25
N HIS A 257 -16.13 -9.69 -21.82
CA HIS A 257 -15.59 -11.04 -21.97
C HIS A 257 -15.27 -11.71 -20.61
N PHE A 258 -14.86 -10.95 -19.60
CA PHE A 258 -14.68 -11.48 -18.23
C PHE A 258 -16.02 -11.97 -17.65
N PHE A 259 -17.09 -11.19 -17.79
CA PHE A 259 -18.44 -11.58 -17.38
C PHE A 259 -18.99 -12.77 -18.19
N GLU A 260 -18.78 -12.81 -19.50
CA GLU A 260 -19.13 -13.99 -20.33
C GLU A 260 -18.35 -15.24 -19.87
N GLY A 261 -17.07 -15.10 -19.52
CA GLY A 261 -16.24 -16.18 -18.95
C GLY A 261 -16.69 -16.67 -17.57
N LEU A 262 -17.57 -15.94 -16.88
CA LEU A 262 -18.20 -16.34 -15.62
C LEU A 262 -19.63 -16.91 -15.80
N ASP A 263 -20.10 -17.04 -17.05
CA ASP A 263 -21.51 -17.34 -17.40
C ASP A 263 -22.50 -16.26 -16.90
N MET A 264 -22.07 -15.00 -16.94
CA MET A 264 -22.81 -13.83 -16.45
C MET A 264 -23.06 -12.81 -17.57
N LYS A 265 -23.58 -13.29 -18.72
CA LYS A 265 -23.78 -12.46 -19.91
C LYS A 265 -24.74 -11.28 -19.68
N VAL A 266 -24.26 -10.08 -20.02
CA VAL A 266 -25.01 -8.82 -20.05
C VAL A 266 -25.37 -8.51 -21.50
N ASP A 267 -26.61 -8.84 -21.89
CA ASP A 267 -27.08 -8.69 -23.28
C ASP A 267 -27.36 -7.23 -23.69
N GLN A 268 -27.57 -6.34 -22.72
CA GLN A 268 -27.80 -4.93 -22.98
C GLN A 268 -26.50 -4.19 -23.30
N LYS A 269 -26.52 -3.38 -24.36
CA LYS A 269 -25.48 -2.38 -24.62
C LYS A 269 -25.63 -1.18 -23.67
N ILE A 270 -25.00 -1.25 -22.50
CA ILE A 270 -24.96 -0.14 -21.56
C ILE A 270 -23.93 0.90 -22.05
N PRO A 271 -24.26 2.19 -22.14
CA PRO A 271 -23.29 3.26 -22.38
C PRO A 271 -22.27 3.36 -21.25
N LEU A 272 -20.99 3.42 -21.58
CA LEU A 272 -19.90 3.70 -20.65
C LEU A 272 -19.39 5.12 -20.89
N LEU A 273 -19.34 5.95 -19.85
CA LEU A 273 -18.95 7.36 -19.94
C LEU A 273 -17.85 7.67 -18.90
N LEU A 274 -16.72 8.25 -19.34
CA LEU A 274 -15.77 8.83 -18.39
C LEU A 274 -16.19 10.25 -18.01
N VAL A 275 -16.11 10.57 -16.72
CA VAL A 275 -16.59 11.83 -16.12
C VAL A 275 -15.56 12.42 -15.16
N GLU A 276 -15.60 13.73 -14.94
CA GLU A 276 -14.83 14.40 -13.87
C GLU A 276 -15.53 14.23 -12.51
N ARG A 277 -14.81 14.44 -11.39
CA ARG A 277 -15.35 14.24 -10.03
C ARG A 277 -16.66 15.01 -9.78
N GLN A 278 -16.76 16.24 -10.27
CA GLN A 278 -17.96 17.07 -10.09
C GLN A 278 -19.20 16.44 -10.74
N ALA A 279 -19.09 15.99 -11.99
CA ALA A 279 -20.16 15.33 -12.73
C ALA A 279 -20.60 14.00 -12.08
N LEU A 280 -19.67 13.26 -11.48
CA LEU A 280 -19.97 12.01 -10.78
C LEU A 280 -20.74 12.26 -9.47
N ASN A 281 -20.38 13.31 -8.73
CA ASN A 281 -21.09 13.72 -7.52
C ASN A 281 -22.52 14.20 -7.85
N GLU A 282 -22.67 15.06 -8.86
CA GLU A 282 -23.98 15.55 -9.33
C GLU A 282 -24.90 14.41 -9.79
N ALA A 283 -24.35 13.41 -10.48
CA ALA A 283 -25.12 12.25 -10.93
C ALA A 283 -25.55 11.32 -9.78
N MET A 284 -24.73 11.22 -8.73
CA MET A 284 -25.05 10.47 -7.50
C MET A 284 -26.19 11.12 -6.72
N ASP A 285 -26.23 12.46 -6.63
CA ASP A 285 -27.33 13.20 -5.99
C ASP A 285 -28.64 13.13 -6.81
N GLY A 286 -28.55 12.83 -8.11
CA GLY A 286 -29.70 12.62 -8.99
C GLY A 286 -30.33 11.22 -8.95
N GLU A 287 -29.65 10.20 -8.44
CA GLU A 287 -30.20 8.84 -8.31
C GLU A 287 -30.97 8.70 -6.99
N SER A 288 -32.23 8.26 -7.06
CA SER A 288 -33.07 7.97 -5.88
C SER A 288 -32.53 6.85 -4.99
N ASN A 289 -31.67 6.00 -5.54
CA ASN A 289 -30.94 4.94 -4.85
C ASN A 289 -29.43 5.24 -4.71
N GLY A 290 -28.99 6.49 -4.90
CA GLY A 290 -27.58 6.88 -4.71
C GLY A 290 -27.06 6.55 -3.32
N HIS A 291 -25.88 5.95 -3.22
CA HIS A 291 -25.30 5.47 -1.95
C HIS A 291 -24.18 6.40 -1.45
N HIS A 292 -24.54 7.39 -0.63
CA HIS A 292 -23.63 8.39 -0.07
C HIS A 292 -22.68 7.87 1.03
N HIS A 293 -21.83 6.87 0.77
CA HIS A 293 -20.81 6.47 1.77
C HIS A 293 -19.46 5.92 1.26
N MET A 294 -18.82 6.63 0.34
CA MET A 294 -17.35 6.65 0.25
C MET A 294 -16.82 8.09 0.27
N PRO A 295 -15.60 8.35 0.81
CA PRO A 295 -14.99 9.68 0.78
C PRO A 295 -14.65 10.18 -0.64
N GLU A 296 -14.69 9.30 -1.64
CA GLU A 296 -14.61 9.65 -3.06
C GLU A 296 -15.29 8.54 -3.88
N THR A 297 -16.49 8.79 -4.41
CA THR A 297 -17.14 7.91 -5.40
C THR A 297 -16.30 7.88 -6.69
N ARG A 298 -16.10 6.72 -7.29
CA ARG A 298 -15.21 6.52 -8.46
C ARG A 298 -15.85 5.81 -9.66
N GLY A 299 -17.00 5.18 -9.43
CA GLY A 299 -17.90 4.66 -10.45
C GLY A 299 -19.34 4.91 -10.02
N LEU A 300 -20.28 4.86 -10.97
CA LEU A 300 -21.71 4.90 -10.68
C LEU A 300 -22.53 4.25 -11.80
N CYS A 301 -23.26 3.19 -11.48
CA CYS A 301 -24.27 2.57 -12.33
C CYS A 301 -25.61 3.31 -12.21
N LEU A 302 -26.04 4.01 -13.26
CA LEU A 302 -27.25 4.83 -13.32
C LEU A 302 -28.49 4.06 -13.79
N SER A 303 -29.66 4.45 -13.30
CA SER A 303 -30.97 3.88 -13.70
C SER A 303 -31.97 4.92 -14.17
N GLU A 304 -31.81 6.19 -13.77
CA GLU A 304 -32.73 7.27 -14.11
C GLU A 304 -32.27 8.10 -15.33
N GLU A 305 -33.16 8.95 -15.84
CA GLU A 305 -32.84 9.92 -16.89
C GLU A 305 -32.06 11.11 -16.31
N GLN A 306 -30.83 11.30 -16.79
CA GLN A 306 -29.97 12.40 -16.35
C GLN A 306 -29.19 12.99 -17.54
N THR A 307 -28.70 14.23 -17.41
CA THR A 307 -27.77 14.82 -18.39
C THR A 307 -26.42 14.99 -17.71
N VAL A 308 -25.41 14.23 -18.17
CA VAL A 308 -24.13 14.10 -17.49
C VAL A 308 -23.01 14.77 -18.31
N PRO A 309 -22.14 15.60 -17.73
CA PRO A 309 -20.93 16.10 -18.38
C PRO A 309 -19.90 14.97 -18.59
N THR A 310 -19.63 14.63 -19.85
CA THR A 310 -18.72 13.55 -20.25
C THR A 310 -17.40 14.07 -20.78
N VAL A 311 -16.31 13.35 -20.54
CA VAL A 311 -14.95 13.80 -20.83
C VAL A 311 -14.51 13.38 -22.23
N LEU A 312 -14.18 14.39 -23.04
CA LEU A 312 -13.62 14.22 -24.39
C LEU A 312 -12.24 14.87 -24.49
N ARG A 313 -11.30 14.15 -25.10
CA ARG A 313 -9.94 14.62 -25.36
C ARG A 313 -9.89 15.57 -26.56
N GLN A 314 -9.21 16.70 -26.41
CA GLN A 314 -8.96 17.62 -27.51
C GLN A 314 -7.73 17.16 -28.32
N PRO A 315 -7.78 17.15 -29.67
CA PRO A 315 -6.61 16.85 -30.50
C PRO A 315 -5.51 17.91 -30.29
N ARG A 316 -4.26 17.46 -30.14
CA ARG A 316 -3.14 18.30 -29.67
C ARG A 316 -2.58 19.25 -30.75
N ILE A 317 -2.32 20.48 -30.33
CA ILE A 317 -1.08 21.20 -30.72
C ILE A 317 -0.06 20.95 -29.60
N VAL A 318 1.16 20.52 -29.95
CA VAL A 318 2.12 19.95 -29.00
C VAL A 318 3.11 21.00 -28.47
N ILE A 319 3.02 21.33 -27.17
CA ILE A 319 4.15 21.88 -26.39
C ILE A 319 4.10 21.34 -24.94
N GLY A 320 5.07 20.48 -24.57
CA GLY A 320 5.40 20.10 -23.18
C GLY A 320 4.67 18.89 -22.57
N ASN A 321 5.20 18.41 -21.44
CA ASN A 321 4.70 17.27 -20.64
C ASN A 321 3.42 17.62 -19.84
N ARG A 322 2.36 18.02 -20.53
CA ARG A 322 1.04 18.28 -19.94
C ARG A 322 0.02 17.24 -20.39
N VAL A 323 -0.94 16.94 -19.51
CA VAL A 323 -2.16 16.17 -19.85
C VAL A 323 -2.78 16.82 -21.10
N PRO A 324 -3.28 16.05 -22.08
CA PRO A 324 -4.06 16.62 -23.17
C PRO A 324 -5.20 17.46 -22.61
N ASN A 325 -5.44 18.66 -23.16
CA ASN A 325 -6.62 19.45 -22.78
C ASN A 325 -7.87 18.59 -22.97
N MET A 326 -8.68 18.52 -21.92
CA MET A 326 -9.95 17.80 -21.91
C MET A 326 -11.07 18.82 -21.97
N ARG A 327 -12.14 18.50 -22.71
CA ARG A 327 -13.38 19.28 -22.76
C ARG A 327 -14.51 18.39 -22.24
N THR A 328 -15.46 18.99 -21.53
CA THR A 328 -16.70 18.32 -21.15
C THR A 328 -17.77 18.53 -22.23
N GLU A 329 -18.54 17.50 -22.53
CA GLU A 329 -19.71 17.56 -23.42
C GLU A 329 -20.91 16.89 -22.74
N LEU A 330 -22.06 17.56 -22.75
CA LEU A 330 -23.27 17.09 -22.08
C LEU A 330 -23.88 15.90 -22.84
N TYR A 331 -23.93 14.74 -22.20
CA TYR A 331 -24.58 13.55 -22.72
C TYR A 331 -25.95 13.37 -22.06
N LYS A 332 -27.03 13.38 -22.84
CA LYS A 332 -28.38 13.13 -22.34
C LYS A 332 -28.67 11.65 -22.30
N LEU A 333 -28.90 11.11 -21.10
CA LEU A 333 -29.37 9.74 -20.88
C LEU A 333 -30.89 9.71 -20.94
N THR A 334 -31.42 8.75 -21.69
CA THR A 334 -32.87 8.48 -21.81
C THR A 334 -33.17 7.06 -21.37
N ARG A 335 -34.27 6.88 -20.63
CA ARG A 335 -34.62 5.63 -19.95
C ARG A 335 -35.34 4.70 -20.91
N HIS A 336 -34.54 4.00 -21.71
CA HIS A 336 -35.01 2.96 -22.61
C HIS A 336 -34.90 1.54 -22.02
N CYS A 337 -34.41 1.42 -20.79
CA CYS A 337 -34.04 0.17 -20.12
C CYS A 337 -33.80 0.40 -18.61
N GLU A 338 -33.50 -0.67 -17.85
CA GLU A 338 -33.32 -0.63 -16.39
C GLU A 338 -31.97 -0.04 -15.94
N VAL A 339 -30.98 0.03 -16.83
CA VAL A 339 -29.66 0.61 -16.58
C VAL A 339 -29.36 1.60 -17.69
N THR A 340 -29.24 2.90 -17.38
CA THR A 340 -29.11 3.96 -18.39
C THR A 340 -27.67 4.22 -18.82
N ALA A 341 -26.71 4.13 -17.89
CA ALA A 341 -25.28 4.19 -18.17
C ALA A 341 -24.43 3.67 -16.99
N ILE A 342 -23.15 3.40 -17.25
CA ILE A 342 -22.10 3.31 -16.24
C ILE A 342 -21.21 4.55 -16.39
N LEU A 343 -21.06 5.31 -15.31
CA LEU A 343 -20.09 6.40 -15.20
C LEU A 343 -18.83 5.89 -14.49
N ILE A 344 -17.64 6.33 -14.94
CA ILE A 344 -16.37 6.06 -14.24
C ILE A 344 -15.55 7.36 -14.17
N LEU A 345 -14.91 7.61 -13.03
CA LEU A 345 -14.03 8.76 -12.84
C LEU A 345 -12.81 8.69 -13.78
N CYS A 346 -12.60 9.74 -14.57
CA CYS A 346 -11.50 9.81 -15.54
C CYS A 346 -10.11 9.86 -14.85
N GLY A 347 -9.04 9.60 -15.59
CA GLY A 347 -7.67 9.74 -15.11
C GLY A 347 -7.24 8.72 -14.06
N LEU A 348 -7.93 7.57 -13.97
CA LEU A 348 -7.51 6.44 -13.14
C LEU A 348 -6.67 5.43 -13.98
N PRO A 349 -5.68 4.76 -13.38
CA PRO A 349 -4.93 3.67 -14.03
C PRO A 349 -5.85 2.57 -14.53
N ARG A 350 -5.53 1.98 -15.69
CA ARG A 350 -6.31 0.92 -16.36
C ARG A 350 -6.79 -0.19 -15.41
N LEU A 351 -5.93 -0.60 -14.46
CA LEU A 351 -6.22 -1.64 -13.47
C LEU A 351 -7.24 -1.18 -12.42
N LEU A 352 -7.20 0.09 -11.98
CA LEU A 352 -8.22 0.64 -11.09
C LEU A 352 -9.53 0.85 -11.83
N THR A 353 -9.47 1.43 -13.03
CA THR A 353 -10.63 1.63 -13.91
C THR A 353 -11.34 0.30 -14.18
N GLY A 354 -10.59 -0.78 -14.43
CA GLY A 354 -11.15 -2.10 -14.71
C GLY A 354 -11.79 -2.77 -13.49
N SER A 355 -11.21 -2.61 -12.29
CA SER A 355 -11.81 -3.15 -11.07
C SER A 355 -13.11 -2.43 -10.70
N ILE A 356 -13.16 -1.10 -10.87
CA ILE A 356 -14.39 -0.31 -10.68
C ILE A 356 -15.42 -0.69 -11.74
N LEU A 357 -15.01 -0.79 -13.01
CA LEU A 357 -15.93 -1.16 -14.10
C LEU A 357 -16.51 -2.57 -13.95
N ALA A 358 -15.75 -3.53 -13.39
CA ALA A 358 -16.27 -4.84 -13.03
C ALA A 358 -17.27 -4.79 -11.85
N HIS A 359 -17.06 -3.89 -10.89
CA HIS A 359 -17.99 -3.62 -9.79
C HIS A 359 -19.29 -2.98 -10.28
N GLU A 360 -19.23 -1.91 -11.09
CA GLU A 360 -20.43 -1.27 -11.69
C GLU A 360 -21.19 -2.20 -12.64
N MET A 361 -20.47 -3.02 -13.42
CA MET A 361 -21.08 -4.05 -14.27
C MET A 361 -21.83 -5.10 -13.44
N MET A 362 -21.41 -5.36 -12.19
CA MET A 362 -22.13 -6.26 -11.30
C MET A 362 -23.46 -5.66 -10.82
N HIS A 363 -23.50 -4.37 -10.44
CA HIS A 363 -24.77 -3.67 -10.18
C HIS A 363 -25.70 -3.71 -11.40
N ALA A 364 -25.15 -3.47 -12.61
CA ALA A 364 -25.92 -3.56 -13.84
C ALA A 364 -26.47 -4.97 -14.09
N PHE A 365 -25.66 -6.02 -13.87
CA PHE A 365 -26.10 -7.41 -13.99
C PHE A 365 -27.21 -7.77 -13.00
N LEU A 366 -27.11 -7.35 -11.74
CA LEU A 366 -28.13 -7.58 -10.72
C LEU A 366 -29.48 -6.96 -11.12
N ARG A 367 -29.46 -5.70 -11.57
CA ARG A 367 -30.66 -5.00 -12.07
C ARG A 367 -31.26 -5.76 -13.26
N LEU A 368 -30.48 -5.99 -14.31
CA LEU A 368 -30.93 -6.63 -15.57
C LEU A 368 -31.38 -8.09 -15.46
N LYS A 369 -31.04 -8.79 -14.36
CA LYS A 369 -31.57 -10.13 -14.06
C LYS A 369 -32.75 -10.10 -13.08
N GLY A 370 -33.25 -8.92 -12.70
CA GLY A 370 -34.39 -8.74 -11.80
C GLY A 370 -34.12 -9.30 -10.41
N TYR A 371 -32.98 -8.96 -9.81
CA TYR A 371 -32.76 -9.22 -8.38
C TYR A 371 -33.68 -8.33 -7.53
N PRO A 372 -34.15 -8.82 -6.36
CA PRO A 372 -34.90 -7.98 -5.43
C PRO A 372 -34.01 -6.86 -4.88
N THR A 373 -34.60 -5.80 -4.32
CA THR A 373 -33.84 -4.78 -3.56
C THR A 373 -33.05 -5.46 -2.45
N LEU A 374 -31.72 -5.48 -2.58
CA LEU A 374 -30.83 -6.14 -1.64
C LEU A 374 -30.51 -5.22 -0.47
N ARG A 375 -29.99 -5.80 0.62
CA ARG A 375 -29.26 -5.00 1.61
C ARG A 375 -27.96 -4.50 1.00
N GLN A 376 -27.57 -3.28 1.36
CA GLN A 376 -26.36 -2.65 0.84
C GLN A 376 -25.10 -3.50 1.07
N ASP A 377 -24.94 -4.15 2.24
CA ASP A 377 -23.80 -5.03 2.52
C ASP A 377 -23.79 -6.34 1.72
N VAL A 378 -24.94 -6.74 1.15
CA VAL A 378 -25.06 -7.90 0.25
C VAL A 378 -24.74 -7.50 -1.19
N GLU A 379 -25.32 -6.39 -1.67
CA GLU A 379 -25.09 -5.87 -3.02
C GLU A 379 -23.64 -5.41 -3.21
N GLU A 380 -23.17 -4.49 -2.37
CA GLU A 380 -21.81 -3.97 -2.44
C GLU A 380 -20.77 -5.05 -2.17
N GLY A 381 -21.10 -6.00 -1.29
CA GLY A 381 -20.26 -7.15 -1.00
C GLY A 381 -20.00 -8.02 -2.23
N ILE A 382 -21.04 -8.35 -3.01
CA ILE A 382 -20.85 -9.14 -4.23
C ILE A 382 -20.22 -8.32 -5.36
N CYS A 383 -20.55 -7.03 -5.49
CA CYS A 383 -19.91 -6.14 -6.47
C CYS A 383 -18.40 -5.98 -6.21
N GLN A 384 -17.97 -5.86 -4.95
CA GLN A 384 -16.55 -5.87 -4.57
C GLN A 384 -15.85 -7.20 -4.90
N VAL A 385 -16.55 -8.35 -4.79
CA VAL A 385 -15.99 -9.65 -5.21
C VAL A 385 -15.70 -9.67 -6.72
N LEU A 386 -16.57 -9.14 -7.57
CA LEU A 386 -16.32 -9.10 -9.02
C LEU A 386 -15.11 -8.19 -9.37
N GLY A 387 -14.97 -7.03 -8.71
CA GLY A 387 -13.79 -6.18 -8.84
C GLY A 387 -12.49 -6.87 -8.40
N HIS A 388 -12.52 -7.59 -7.27
CA HIS A 388 -11.39 -8.37 -6.74
C HIS A 388 -11.02 -9.57 -7.62
N MET A 389 -12.01 -10.32 -8.11
CA MET A 389 -11.81 -11.44 -9.04
C MET A 389 -11.18 -10.96 -10.34
N TRP A 390 -11.63 -9.81 -10.86
CA TRP A 390 -11.02 -9.21 -12.05
C TRP A 390 -9.54 -8.85 -11.81
N LEU A 391 -9.21 -8.15 -10.71
CA LEU A 391 -7.82 -7.82 -10.35
C LEU A 391 -6.96 -9.08 -10.22
N THR A 392 -7.48 -10.11 -9.57
CA THR A 392 -6.82 -11.41 -9.42
C THR A 392 -6.54 -12.05 -10.79
N SER A 393 -7.48 -11.99 -11.73
CA SER A 393 -7.28 -12.47 -13.11
C SER A 393 -6.15 -11.72 -13.84
N GLN A 394 -6.04 -10.40 -13.64
CA GLN A 394 -4.98 -9.59 -14.23
C GLN A 394 -3.61 -9.90 -13.61
N ILE A 395 -3.51 -10.07 -12.30
CA ILE A 395 -2.25 -10.43 -11.60
C ILE A 395 -1.72 -11.79 -12.09
N SER A 396 -2.60 -12.78 -12.25
CA SER A 396 -2.25 -14.08 -12.83
C SER A 396 -1.78 -13.94 -14.28
N SER A 397 -2.52 -13.18 -15.11
CA SER A 397 -2.18 -12.90 -16.51
C SER A 397 -0.80 -12.23 -16.66
N ILE A 398 -0.46 -11.26 -15.81
CA ILE A 398 0.87 -10.63 -15.79
C ILE A 398 1.94 -11.66 -15.43
N SER A 399 1.70 -12.44 -14.37
CA SER A 399 2.67 -13.42 -13.86
C SER A 399 3.00 -14.53 -14.86
N SER A 400 2.04 -14.94 -15.70
CA SER A 400 2.30 -15.91 -16.78
C SER A 400 3.15 -15.33 -17.92
N GLN A 401 3.05 -14.02 -18.18
CA GLN A 401 3.84 -13.35 -19.24
C GLN A 401 5.33 -13.26 -18.87
N ASP A 402 5.66 -13.14 -17.58
CA ASP A 402 7.05 -13.16 -17.08
C ASP A 402 7.79 -14.49 -17.36
N THR A 403 7.04 -15.58 -17.59
CA THR A 403 7.61 -16.93 -17.85
C THR A 403 7.71 -17.33 -19.32
N ALA A 404 7.23 -16.50 -20.26
CA ALA A 404 7.21 -16.83 -21.68
C ALA A 404 8.56 -16.54 -22.38
N PRO A 405 9.12 -17.47 -23.20
CA PRO A 405 10.29 -17.19 -24.03
C PRO A 405 10.04 -16.05 -25.03
N LEU A 406 11.08 -15.25 -25.31
CA LEU A 406 11.02 -14.13 -26.25
C LEU A 406 10.96 -14.61 -27.71
N THR A 407 9.78 -14.91 -28.22
CA THR A 407 9.56 -15.15 -29.66
C THR A 407 8.38 -14.35 -30.23
N VAL A 408 8.68 -13.64 -31.32
CA VAL A 408 7.78 -12.88 -32.22
C VAL A 408 6.97 -11.75 -31.57
N ALA A 409 7.48 -10.53 -31.72
CA ALA A 409 6.70 -9.32 -31.49
C ALA A 409 5.60 -9.16 -32.56
N THR A 410 4.33 -9.22 -32.15
CA THR A 410 3.20 -8.69 -32.91
C THR A 410 2.77 -7.35 -32.34
N SER A 411 2.49 -6.40 -33.23
CA SER A 411 2.25 -5.00 -32.88
C SER A 411 0.84 -4.76 -32.35
N SER A 412 0.66 -4.93 -31.04
CA SER A 412 -0.39 -4.24 -30.28
C SER A 412 0.26 -3.27 -29.29
N ARG A 413 -0.47 -2.24 -28.85
CA ARG A 413 0.02 -1.26 -27.86
C ARG A 413 0.12 -1.83 -26.42
N THR A 414 0.04 -3.14 -26.24
CA THR A 414 0.33 -3.79 -24.94
C THR A 414 1.83 -3.95 -24.79
N GLY A 415 2.50 -2.89 -24.36
CA GLY A 415 3.90 -2.95 -23.95
C GLY A 415 4.12 -3.99 -22.84
N LYS A 416 5.36 -4.45 -22.66
CA LYS A 416 5.74 -5.35 -21.57
C LYS A 416 5.21 -4.80 -20.24
N ARG A 417 4.24 -5.50 -19.64
CA ARG A 417 3.57 -5.03 -18.43
C ARG A 417 4.61 -4.87 -17.32
N SER A 418 4.60 -3.73 -16.65
CA SER A 418 5.71 -3.36 -15.77
C SER A 418 5.61 -4.06 -14.40
N PRO A 419 6.75 -4.28 -13.70
CA PRO A 419 6.73 -4.71 -12.31
C PRO A 419 5.92 -3.78 -11.39
N PHE A 420 5.83 -2.49 -11.77
CA PHE A 420 4.98 -1.51 -11.10
C PHE A 420 3.48 -1.80 -11.30
N GLU A 421 3.03 -2.14 -12.52
CA GLU A 421 1.62 -2.47 -12.78
C GLU A 421 1.15 -3.69 -11.97
N LYS A 422 1.98 -4.74 -11.86
CA LYS A 422 1.65 -5.89 -11.01
C LYS A 422 1.49 -5.47 -9.55
N LYS A 423 2.47 -4.74 -9.02
CA LYS A 423 2.43 -4.23 -7.64
C LYS A 423 1.27 -3.25 -7.40
N LEU A 424 0.84 -2.52 -8.43
CA LEU A 424 -0.30 -1.63 -8.40
C LEU A 424 -1.64 -2.40 -8.40
N ALA A 425 -1.76 -3.51 -9.15
CA ALA A 425 -2.91 -4.41 -9.05
C ALA A 425 -3.00 -5.07 -7.66
N GLU A 426 -1.86 -5.52 -7.12
CA GLU A 426 -1.76 -6.05 -5.76
C GLU A 426 -2.15 -5.00 -4.70
N PHE A 427 -1.80 -3.72 -4.93
CA PHE A 427 -2.24 -2.61 -4.07
C PHE A 427 -3.77 -2.46 -4.07
N PHE A 428 -4.41 -2.38 -5.24
CA PHE A 428 -5.88 -2.26 -5.32
C PHE A 428 -6.60 -3.47 -4.71
N LYS A 429 -6.09 -4.67 -4.95
CA LYS A 429 -6.60 -5.91 -4.34
C LYS A 429 -6.49 -5.85 -2.81
N HIS A 430 -5.37 -5.36 -2.28
CA HIS A 430 -5.17 -5.16 -0.86
C HIS A 430 -6.11 -4.08 -0.28
N GLN A 431 -6.44 -3.02 -1.02
CA GLN A 431 -7.41 -2.01 -0.56
C GLN A 431 -8.81 -2.62 -0.35
N ILE A 432 -9.28 -3.47 -1.26
CA ILE A 432 -10.57 -4.17 -1.10
C ILE A 432 -10.52 -5.14 0.11
N GLU A 433 -9.43 -5.90 0.24
CA GLU A 433 -9.28 -6.89 1.33
C GLU A 433 -9.17 -6.24 2.73
N SER A 434 -8.53 -5.07 2.81
CA SER A 434 -8.25 -4.34 4.06
C SER A 434 -9.28 -3.25 4.40
N ASP A 435 -10.32 -3.05 3.58
CA ASP A 435 -11.37 -2.08 3.89
C ASP A 435 -12.09 -2.45 5.21
N MET A 436 -12.15 -1.50 6.14
CA MET A 436 -12.78 -1.66 7.46
C MET A 436 -14.26 -1.21 7.48
N SER A 437 -14.79 -0.71 6.37
CA SER A 437 -16.19 -0.27 6.26
C SER A 437 -17.17 -1.42 6.48
N GLN A 438 -18.34 -1.10 7.07
CA GLN A 438 -19.37 -2.10 7.36
C GLN A 438 -20.09 -2.61 6.10
N VAL A 439 -20.16 -1.79 5.05
CA VAL A 439 -20.85 -2.11 3.80
C VAL A 439 -19.86 -2.79 2.84
N TYR A 440 -18.86 -2.07 2.34
CA TYR A 440 -17.94 -2.59 1.33
C TYR A 440 -16.97 -3.62 1.92
N GLY A 441 -16.31 -3.32 3.04
CA GLY A 441 -15.29 -4.19 3.64
C GLY A 441 -15.87 -5.47 4.28
N ASN A 442 -16.83 -5.32 5.19
CA ASN A 442 -17.47 -6.48 5.82
C ASN A 442 -18.39 -7.24 4.84
N GLY A 443 -19.08 -6.54 3.93
CA GLY A 443 -19.84 -7.15 2.85
C GLY A 443 -18.94 -7.98 1.92
N PHE A 444 -17.81 -7.42 1.46
CA PHE A 444 -16.82 -8.16 0.67
C PHE A 444 -16.34 -9.41 1.41
N ARG A 445 -15.97 -9.31 2.69
CA ARG A 445 -15.52 -10.47 3.48
C ARG A 445 -16.60 -11.55 3.62
N ALA A 446 -17.87 -11.19 3.68
CA ALA A 446 -18.98 -12.14 3.69
C ALA A 446 -19.21 -12.78 2.31
N ALA A 447 -19.33 -11.95 1.27
CA ALA A 447 -19.50 -12.37 -0.12
C ALA A 447 -18.37 -13.27 -0.60
N HIS A 448 -17.12 -12.88 -0.39
CA HIS A 448 -15.94 -13.62 -0.80
C HIS A 448 -15.88 -14.99 -0.09
N ARG A 449 -16.25 -15.06 1.20
CA ARG A 449 -16.35 -16.34 1.92
C ARG A 449 -17.44 -17.24 1.32
N ALA A 450 -18.60 -16.69 0.98
CA ALA A 450 -19.68 -17.43 0.33
C ALA A 450 -19.25 -17.95 -1.06
N VAL A 451 -18.66 -17.10 -1.90
CA VAL A 451 -18.17 -17.46 -3.25
C VAL A 451 -17.06 -18.51 -3.18
N LEU A 452 -16.14 -18.44 -2.21
CA LEU A 452 -15.10 -19.46 -2.02
C LEU A 452 -15.68 -20.81 -1.55
N LYS A 453 -16.71 -20.80 -0.69
CA LYS A 453 -17.30 -22.02 -0.10
C LYS A 453 -18.30 -22.72 -1.03
N TYR A 454 -19.08 -21.94 -1.78
CA TYR A 454 -20.24 -22.42 -2.54
C TYR A 454 -20.11 -22.20 -4.06
N GLY A 455 -19.12 -21.43 -4.52
CA GLY A 455 -19.01 -20.98 -5.90
C GLY A 455 -19.86 -19.75 -6.18
N LEU A 456 -19.48 -18.99 -7.22
CA LEU A 456 -20.14 -17.74 -7.59
C LEU A 456 -21.62 -17.95 -7.96
N GLN A 457 -21.90 -18.90 -8.85
CA GLN A 457 -23.25 -19.14 -9.38
C GLN A 457 -24.25 -19.56 -8.28
N ASN A 458 -23.87 -20.45 -7.36
CA ASN A 458 -24.72 -20.83 -6.23
C ASN A 458 -24.92 -19.66 -5.26
N THR A 459 -23.89 -18.86 -5.02
CA THR A 459 -23.99 -17.65 -4.18
C THR A 459 -24.99 -16.65 -4.79
N LEU A 460 -24.90 -16.40 -6.09
CA LEU A 460 -25.84 -15.54 -6.83
C LEU A 460 -27.27 -16.09 -6.80
N HIS A 461 -27.45 -17.41 -6.97
CA HIS A 461 -28.76 -18.05 -6.85
C HIS A 461 -29.38 -17.88 -5.45
N THR A 462 -28.58 -18.04 -4.38
CA THR A 462 -29.04 -17.79 -3.01
C THR A 462 -29.41 -16.32 -2.81
N ILE A 463 -28.56 -15.37 -3.21
CA ILE A 463 -28.87 -13.94 -3.12
C ILE A 463 -30.18 -13.61 -3.85
N ARG A 464 -30.44 -14.19 -5.03
CA ARG A 464 -31.67 -13.96 -5.80
C ARG A 464 -32.93 -14.47 -5.08
N THR A 465 -32.81 -15.56 -4.32
CA THR A 465 -33.95 -16.25 -3.69
C THR A 465 -34.20 -15.81 -2.24
N THR A 466 -33.15 -15.42 -1.50
CA THR A 466 -33.23 -15.06 -0.08
C THR A 466 -32.89 -13.60 0.22
N GLY A 467 -32.32 -12.86 -0.73
CA GLY A 467 -31.77 -11.52 -0.51
C GLY A 467 -30.50 -11.49 0.35
N SER A 468 -29.85 -12.65 0.58
CA SER A 468 -28.73 -12.79 1.50
C SER A 468 -27.68 -13.80 1.02
N PHE A 469 -26.47 -13.75 1.60
CA PHE A 469 -25.43 -14.74 1.33
C PHE A 469 -25.77 -16.13 1.91
N PRO A 470 -25.36 -17.22 1.25
CA PRO A 470 -25.38 -18.55 1.85
C PRO A 470 -24.33 -18.64 2.98
N TYR A 471 -24.70 -19.27 4.09
CA TYR A 471 -23.88 -19.46 5.29
C TYR A 471 -23.37 -20.89 5.42
#